data_AF-A0A7L0MAQ4-F1
#
_entry.id   AF-A0A7L0MAQ4-F1
#
_cell.length_a   1.000
_cell.length_b   1.000
_cell.length_c   1.000
_cell.angle_alpha   90.00
_cell.angle_beta   90.00
_cell.angle_gamma   90.00
#
_symmetry.space_group_name_H-M   'P 1'
#
loop_
_entity.id
_entity.type
_entity.pdbx_description
1 polymer ?
#
loop_
_entity_poly.entity_id
_entity_poly.type
_entity_poly.pdbx_seq_one_letter_code
_entity_poly.pdbx_strand_id
1 'polypeptide(L)'
;MRALIIFMLLAVLVMAATCYESHESMESHEYLNPFINRRRANDFIQADSRLEAITRERIMERSKAPHEHQREICEDYYPCELYALRHGYAAAYRHYFGRRRTK
;
A
#
# COMPACT_ATOMS: atom_id res chain seq x y z
N MET A 1 -12.81 -33.54 45.30
CA MET A 1 -13.76 -33.07 44.27
C MET A 1 -13.80 -31.54 44.17
N ARG A 2 -14.20 -30.81 45.23
CA ARG A 2 -14.32 -29.33 45.17
C ARG A 2 -13.03 -28.59 44.83
N ALA A 3 -11.89 -28.99 45.40
CA ALA A 3 -10.60 -28.38 45.08
C ALA A 3 -10.19 -28.57 43.60
N LEU A 4 -10.45 -29.76 43.03
CA LEU A 4 -10.19 -30.03 41.62
C LEU A 4 -11.04 -29.14 40.71
N ILE A 5 -12.32 -28.94 41.05
CA ILE A 5 -13.23 -28.05 40.30
C ILE A 5 -12.70 -26.60 40.33
N ILE A 6 -12.19 -26.14 41.47
CA ILE A 6 -11.61 -24.80 41.62
C ILE A 6 -10.36 -24.64 40.76
N PHE A 7 -9.46 -25.64 40.75
CA PHE A 7 -8.27 -25.62 39.91
C PHE A 7 -8.60 -25.62 38.41
N MET A 8 -9.60 -26.39 37.99
CA MET A 8 -10.04 -26.42 36.59
C MET A 8 -10.63 -25.07 36.16
N LEU A 9 -11.44 -24.42 37.01
CA LEU A 9 -11.98 -23.09 36.73
C LEU A 9 -10.88 -22.03 36.62
N LEU A 10 -9.87 -22.07 37.51
CA LEU A 10 -8.72 -21.18 37.45
C LEU A 10 -7.91 -21.38 36.16
N ALA A 11 -7.67 -22.63 35.75
CA ALA A 11 -6.95 -22.92 34.52
C ALA A 11 -7.68 -22.40 33.27
N VAL A 12 -9.01 -22.56 33.21
CA VAL A 12 -9.83 -22.02 32.12
C VAL A 12 -9.81 -20.49 32.07
N LEU A 13 -9.89 -19.83 33.23
CA LEU A 13 -9.81 -18.36 33.32
C LEU A 13 -8.46 -17.82 32.87
N VAL A 14 -7.36 -18.47 33.26
CA VAL A 14 -6.01 -18.09 32.82
C VAL A 14 -5.87 -18.26 31.31
N MET A 15 -6.30 -19.39 30.75
CA MET A 15 -6.28 -19.61 29.29
C MET A 15 -7.09 -18.56 28.53
N ALA A 16 -8.31 -18.24 29.00
CA ALA A 16 -9.14 -17.22 28.37
C ALA A 16 -8.49 -15.83 28.41
N ALA A 17 -7.85 -15.46 29.53
CA ALA A 17 -7.16 -14.18 29.66
C ALA A 17 -5.90 -14.08 28.80
N THR A 18 -5.14 -15.17 28.65
CA THR A 18 -3.89 -15.16 27.85
C THR A 18 -4.11 -15.36 26.36
N CYS A 19 -5.20 -16.03 25.96
CA CYS A 19 -5.52 -16.28 24.54
C CYS A 19 -6.35 -15.16 23.90
N TYR A 20 -6.89 -14.22 24.68
CA TYR A 20 -7.68 -13.11 24.14
C TYR A 20 -6.80 -12.01 23.50
N GLU A 21 -5.50 -11.97 23.82
CA GLU A 21 -4.54 -10.99 23.29
C GLU A 21 -3.82 -11.47 22.01
N SER A 22 -4.42 -12.40 21.25
CA SER A 22 -3.91 -12.78 19.93
C SER A 22 -4.29 -11.74 18.88
N HIS A 23 -3.74 -10.52 19.03
CA HIS A 23 -3.81 -9.45 18.03
C HIS A 23 -2.96 -9.73 16.79
N GLU A 24 -2.54 -10.98 16.55
CA GLU A 24 -1.66 -11.38 15.45
C GLU A 24 -2.35 -11.36 14.08
N SER A 25 -3.68 -11.30 14.02
CA SER A 25 -4.43 -11.39 12.75
C SER A 25 -4.98 -10.05 12.24
N MET A 26 -4.59 -8.91 12.81
CA MET A 26 -4.89 -7.61 12.19
C MET A 26 -3.88 -7.32 11.07
N GLU A 27 -3.75 -8.31 10.18
CA GLU A 27 -2.79 -8.35 9.09
C GLU A 27 -3.29 -7.45 7.95
N SER A 28 -2.43 -6.51 7.56
CA SER A 28 -2.59 -5.52 6.50
C SER A 28 -3.60 -4.38 6.75
N HIS A 29 -3.10 -3.20 7.12
CA HIS A 29 -3.80 -1.92 6.96
C HIS A 29 -3.96 -1.52 5.46
N GLU A 30 -4.17 -2.50 4.58
CA GLU A 30 -4.27 -2.32 3.13
C GLU A 30 -5.72 -2.18 2.65
N TYR A 31 -6.70 -2.11 3.57
CA TYR A 31 -8.13 -2.06 3.24
C TYR A 31 -8.52 -0.92 2.29
N LEU A 32 -7.76 0.20 2.29
CA LEU A 32 -8.06 1.35 1.43
C LEU A 32 -7.30 1.35 0.10
N ASN A 33 -6.08 0.78 0.05
CA ASN A 33 -5.20 0.80 -1.13
C ASN A 33 -4.41 -0.52 -1.21
N PRO A 34 -5.04 -1.63 -1.62
CA PRO A 34 -4.39 -2.94 -1.73
C PRO A 34 -3.36 -3.01 -2.87
N PHE A 35 -3.33 -2.00 -3.74
CA PHE A 35 -2.38 -1.90 -4.84
C PHE A 35 -1.33 -0.85 -4.52
N ILE A 36 -0.07 -1.25 -4.57
CA ILE A 36 1.07 -0.34 -4.42
C ILE A 36 1.43 0.25 -5.79
N ASN A 37 1.80 1.54 -5.83
CA ASN A 37 2.24 2.19 -7.07
C ASN A 37 3.43 1.44 -7.68
N ARG A 38 3.49 1.41 -9.01
CA ARG A 38 4.51 0.67 -9.77
C ARG A 38 5.95 1.01 -9.37
N ARG A 39 6.22 2.27 -9.01
CA ARG A 39 7.52 2.70 -8.49
C ARG A 39 7.88 2.05 -7.15
N ARG A 40 6.91 1.96 -6.23
CA ARG A 40 7.11 1.33 -4.91
C ARG A 40 7.12 -0.19 -4.99
N ALA A 41 6.43 -0.78 -5.97
CA ALA A 41 6.47 -2.22 -6.21
C ALA A 41 7.87 -2.72 -6.57
N ASN A 42 8.68 -1.87 -7.22
CA ASN A 42 10.04 -2.23 -7.65
C ASN A 42 10.99 -2.49 -6.44
N ASP A 43 10.69 -1.89 -5.28
CA ASP A 43 11.48 -2.08 -4.06
C ASP A 43 11.44 -3.52 -3.52
N PHE A 44 10.45 -4.32 -3.94
CA PHE A 44 10.28 -5.72 -3.53
C PHE A 44 10.98 -6.72 -4.46
N ILE A 45 11.62 -6.27 -5.55
CA ILE A 45 12.33 -7.15 -6.48
C ILE A 45 13.68 -7.58 -5.90
N GLN A 46 14.00 -8.87 -6.06
CA GLN A 46 15.12 -9.58 -5.45
C GLN A 46 16.49 -8.88 -5.64
N ALA A 47 17.27 -8.82 -4.56
CA ALA A 47 18.50 -8.02 -4.46
C ALA A 47 19.60 -8.40 -5.48
N ASP A 48 19.68 -9.66 -5.90
CA ASP A 48 20.71 -10.15 -6.83
C ASP A 48 20.61 -9.51 -8.22
N SER A 49 19.40 -9.07 -8.62
CA SER A 49 19.16 -8.39 -9.90
C SER A 49 19.14 -6.85 -9.78
N ARG A 50 19.43 -6.31 -8.59
CA ARG A 50 19.13 -4.92 -8.25
C ARG A 50 19.88 -3.90 -9.12
N LEU A 51 21.15 -4.17 -9.47
CA LEU A 51 21.93 -3.24 -10.30
C LEU A 51 21.39 -3.18 -11.75
N GLU A 52 21.05 -4.33 -12.33
CA GLU A 52 20.44 -4.42 -13.66
C GLU A 52 19.03 -3.81 -13.66
N ALA A 53 18.24 -4.06 -12.61
CA ALA A 53 16.93 -3.45 -12.43
C ALA A 53 17.00 -1.92 -12.34
N ILE A 54 17.91 -1.36 -11.51
CA ILE A 54 18.11 0.09 -11.37
C ILE A 54 18.54 0.72 -12.70
N THR A 55 19.47 0.09 -13.41
CA THR A 55 19.95 0.62 -14.70
C THR A 55 18.85 0.58 -15.75
N ARG A 56 18.07 -0.50 -15.83
CA ARG A 56 16.92 -0.61 -16.73
C ARG A 56 15.81 0.38 -16.40
N GLU A 57 15.48 0.54 -15.13
CA GLU A 57 14.51 1.54 -14.65
C GLU A 57 14.96 2.95 -15.03
N ARG A 58 16.23 3.30 -14.80
CA ARG A 58 16.77 4.61 -15.18
C ARG A 58 16.68 4.87 -16.69
N ILE A 59 16.87 3.86 -17.53
CA ILE A 59 16.70 3.98 -18.98
C ILE A 59 15.22 4.19 -19.32
N MET A 60 14.32 3.40 -18.71
CA MET A 60 12.87 3.55 -18.91
C MET A 60 12.36 4.92 -18.45
N GLU A 61 12.83 5.44 -17.32
CA GLU A 61 12.48 6.78 -16.83
C GLU A 61 12.87 7.88 -17.83
N ARG A 62 13.99 7.71 -18.54
CA ARG A 62 14.43 8.66 -19.57
C ARG A 62 13.59 8.61 -20.84
N SER A 63 13.08 7.44 -21.20
CA SER A 63 12.21 7.26 -22.38
C SER A 63 10.72 7.33 -22.05
N LYS A 64 10.37 7.65 -20.80
CA LYS A 64 8.98 7.68 -20.33
C LYS A 64 8.19 8.75 -21.07
N ALA A 65 6.98 8.39 -21.49
CA ALA A 65 6.13 9.31 -22.23
C ALA A 65 5.54 10.39 -21.29
N PRO A 66 5.26 11.62 -21.79
CA PRO A 66 4.69 12.68 -20.96
C PRO A 66 3.37 12.32 -20.28
N HIS A 67 2.52 11.52 -20.94
CA HIS A 67 1.25 11.08 -20.37
C HIS A 67 1.43 10.05 -19.25
N GLU A 68 2.48 9.23 -19.33
CA GLU A 68 2.84 8.29 -18.27
C GLU A 68 3.34 9.04 -17.04
N HIS A 69 4.16 10.08 -17.24
CA HIS A 69 4.58 10.95 -16.15
C HIS A 69 3.39 11.66 -15.46
N GLN A 70 2.42 12.17 -16.24
CA GLN A 70 1.19 12.77 -15.70
C GLN A 70 0.36 11.78 -14.88
N ARG A 71 0.27 10.54 -15.36
CA ARG A 71 -0.40 9.46 -14.64
C ARG A 71 0.27 9.20 -13.30
N GLU A 72 1.59 9.05 -13.27
CA GLU A 72 2.31 8.77 -12.03
C GLU A 72 2.18 9.91 -11.01
N ILE A 73 2.23 11.18 -11.44
CA ILE A 73 1.95 12.32 -10.55
C ILE A 73 0.54 12.23 -9.94
N CYS A 74 -0.43 11.76 -10.72
CA CYS A 74 -1.81 11.61 -10.26
C CYS A 74 -1.96 10.42 -9.29
N GLU A 75 -1.25 9.31 -9.53
CA GLU A 75 -1.16 8.16 -8.61
C GLU A 75 -0.44 8.52 -7.30
N ASP A 76 0.49 9.48 -7.31
CA ASP A 76 1.17 9.96 -6.11
C ASP A 76 0.30 10.95 -5.28
N TYR A 77 -0.83 11.41 -5.81
CA TYR A 77 -1.74 12.34 -5.14
C TYR A 77 -3.15 11.76 -5.03
N TYR A 78 -3.45 11.19 -3.85
CA TYR A 78 -4.69 10.44 -3.57
C TYR A 78 -6.00 11.08 -4.09
N PRO A 79 -6.25 12.40 -3.96
CA PRO A 79 -7.44 13.01 -4.55
C PRO A 79 -7.50 12.92 -6.09
N CYS A 80 -6.36 13.04 -6.77
CA CYS A 80 -6.28 12.86 -8.21
C CYS A 80 -6.48 11.41 -8.61
N GLU A 81 -5.87 10.47 -7.90
CA GLU A 81 -6.07 9.04 -8.11
C GLU A 81 -7.55 8.64 -8.02
N LEU A 82 -8.23 9.04 -6.93
CA LEU A 82 -9.65 8.74 -6.73
C LEU A 82 -10.53 9.31 -7.84
N TYR A 83 -10.22 10.52 -8.31
CA TYR A 83 -10.92 11.15 -9.44
C TYR A 83 -10.61 10.47 -10.77
N ALA A 84 -9.37 10.02 -10.96
CA ALA A 84 -8.92 9.30 -12.15
C ALA A 84 -9.64 7.96 -12.33
N LEU A 85 -9.99 7.27 -11.23
CA LEU A 85 -10.79 6.04 -11.29
C LEU A 85 -12.15 6.23 -11.97
N ARG A 86 -12.71 7.45 -11.96
CA ARG A 86 -14.01 7.76 -12.58
C ARG A 86 -13.88 8.49 -13.91
N HIS A 87 -12.90 9.38 -14.04
CA HIS A 87 -12.80 10.31 -15.18
C HIS A 87 -11.55 10.09 -16.05
N GLY A 88 -10.67 9.16 -15.66
CA GLY A 88 -9.40 8.90 -16.30
C GLY A 88 -8.29 9.88 -15.89
N TYR A 89 -7.04 9.41 -15.99
CA TYR A 89 -5.86 10.16 -15.56
C TYR A 89 -5.65 11.49 -16.28
N ALA A 90 -5.96 11.58 -17.57
CA ALA A 90 -5.78 12.82 -18.33
C ALA A 90 -6.72 13.94 -17.84
N ALA A 91 -7.98 13.61 -17.51
CA ALA A 91 -8.93 14.57 -16.96
C ALA A 91 -8.59 14.93 -15.51
N ALA A 92 -8.25 13.92 -14.70
CA ALA A 92 -7.83 14.10 -13.31
C ALA A 92 -6.59 14.99 -13.18
N TYR A 93 -5.57 14.73 -13.98
CA TYR A 93 -4.35 15.53 -13.98
C TYR A 93 -4.63 16.99 -14.31
N ARG A 94 -5.47 17.26 -15.32
CA ARG A 94 -5.87 18.64 -15.66
C ARG A 94 -6.69 19.29 -14.54
N HIS A 95 -7.56 18.53 -13.88
CA HIS A 95 -8.40 19.04 -12.80
C HIS A 95 -7.56 19.53 -11.60
N TYR A 96 -6.58 18.74 -11.17
CA TYR A 96 -5.76 19.06 -9.98
C TYR A 96 -4.48 19.85 -10.29
N PHE A 97 -3.81 19.56 -11.41
CA PHE A 97 -2.50 20.13 -11.76
C PHE A 97 -2.52 21.07 -12.97
N GLY A 98 -3.62 21.11 -13.72
CA GLY A 98 -3.75 21.97 -14.91
C GLY A 98 -3.83 23.47 -14.61
N ARG A 99 -4.06 23.87 -13.35
CA ARG A 99 -4.25 25.27 -12.94
C ARG A 99 -2.95 26.07 -12.70
N ARG A 100 -1.76 25.50 -12.90
CA ARG A 100 -0.48 26.23 -12.80
C ARG A 100 0.29 26.23 -14.12
N ARG A 101 -0.17 27.04 -15.06
CA ARG A 101 0.66 27.66 -16.11
C ARG A 101 0.21 29.11 -16.35
N THR A 102 0.08 29.90 -15.30
CA THR A 102 0.25 31.36 -15.43
C THR A 102 1.73 31.63 -15.22
N LYS A 103 2.31 32.15 -16.30
CA LYS A 103 3.72 32.46 -16.53
C LYS A 103 4.29 33.42 -15.49
#